data_AF-A0A966KYH2-F1
#
_entry.id   AF-A0A966KYH2-F1
#
_cell.length_a   1.000
_cell.length_b   1.000
_cell.length_c   1.000
_cell.angle_alpha   90.00
_cell.angle_beta   90.00
_cell.angle_gamma   90.00
#
_symmetry.space_group_name_H-M   'P 1'
#
loop_
_entity.id
_entity.type
_entity.pdbx_description
1 polymer ?
#
loop_
_entity_poly.entity_id
_entity_poly.type
_entity_poly.pdbx_seq_one_letter_code
_entity_poly.pdbx_strand_id
1 'polypeptide(L)'
;RARILLRSHEGEKKDALAERLSIGRSTVQRIRDRYRKGGLEHALHENPRPGAPRRLTESGEAHLIAIACTNPPEGYGHWTMDLLKKQLVKDGKAP
;
A
#
# COMPACT_ATOMS: atom_id res chain seq x y z
N ARG A 1 12.67 -14.93 4.19
CA ARG A 1 12.01 -15.12 5.51
C ARG A 1 12.18 -16.55 6.03
N ALA A 2 11.84 -17.58 5.25
CA ALA A 2 12.02 -19.00 5.62
C ALA A 2 13.41 -19.36 6.16
N ARG A 3 14.49 -18.98 5.45
CA ARG A 3 15.88 -19.23 5.91
C ARG A 3 16.17 -18.68 7.31
N ILE A 4 15.59 -17.54 7.67
CA ILE A 4 15.78 -16.96 9.01
C ILE A 4 15.12 -17.84 10.06
N LEU A 5 13.89 -18.32 9.80
CA LEU A 5 13.15 -19.16 10.74
C LEU A 5 13.80 -20.52 10.92
N LEU A 6 14.16 -21.19 9.82
CA LEU A 6 14.85 -22.49 9.85
C LEU A 6 16.13 -22.43 10.69
N ARG A 7 16.94 -21.40 10.46
CA ARG A 7 18.24 -21.26 11.11
C ARG A 7 18.13 -20.74 12.55
N SER A 8 17.06 -20.00 12.84
CA SER A 8 16.70 -19.67 14.22
C SER A 8 16.27 -20.91 15.00
N HIS A 9 15.57 -21.85 14.37
CA HIS A 9 15.24 -23.15 14.96
C HIS A 9 16.48 -24.02 15.21
N GLU A 10 17.49 -23.92 14.32
CA GLU A 10 18.82 -24.53 14.53
C GLU A 10 19.68 -23.83 15.61
N GLY A 11 19.15 -22.79 16.27
CA GLY A 11 19.83 -22.11 17.38
C GLY A 11 20.76 -20.96 16.98
N GLU A 12 20.81 -20.57 15.71
CA GLU A 12 21.67 -19.46 15.29
C GLU A 12 21.26 -18.12 15.94
N LYS A 13 22.25 -17.39 16.44
CA LYS A 13 22.06 -16.06 17.03
C LYS A 13 21.68 -15.04 15.96
N LYS A 14 20.93 -14.01 16.37
CA LYS A 14 20.42 -12.95 15.48
C LYS A 14 21.53 -12.24 14.70
N ASP A 15 22.65 -11.92 15.35
CA ASP A 15 23.76 -11.19 14.73
C ASP A 15 24.46 -12.03 13.65
N ALA A 16 24.71 -13.30 13.94
CA ALA A 16 25.27 -14.25 12.96
C ALA A 16 24.35 -14.44 11.74
N LEU A 17 23.03 -14.51 11.95
CA LEU A 17 22.07 -14.57 10.84
C LEU A 17 22.05 -13.32 9.98
N ALA A 18 22.13 -12.15 10.61
CA ALA A 18 22.14 -10.87 9.92
C ALA A 18 23.37 -10.75 9.00
N GLU A 19 24.54 -11.11 9.50
CA GLU A 19 25.78 -11.15 8.74
C GLU A 19 25.73 -12.20 7.62
N ARG A 20 25.41 -13.45 7.95
CA ARG A 20 25.41 -14.57 7.00
C ARG A 20 24.40 -14.42 5.86
N LEU A 21 23.25 -13.81 6.13
CA LEU A 21 22.22 -13.57 5.11
C LEU A 21 22.32 -12.17 4.49
N SER A 22 23.31 -11.37 4.90
CA SER A 22 23.51 -9.98 4.46
C SER A 22 22.25 -9.12 4.58
N ILE A 23 21.60 -9.19 5.74
CA ILE A 23 20.38 -8.44 6.07
C ILE A 23 20.53 -7.68 7.39
N GLY A 24 19.69 -6.66 7.59
CA GLY A 24 19.64 -5.94 8.86
C GLY A 24 19.18 -6.82 10.04
N ARG A 25 19.79 -6.62 11.21
CA ARG A 25 19.39 -7.27 12.48
C ARG A 25 17.91 -7.07 12.82
N SER A 26 17.37 -5.89 12.50
CA SER A 26 15.95 -5.56 12.68
C SER A 26 15.03 -6.42 11.81
N THR A 27 15.46 -6.80 10.60
CA THR A 27 14.70 -7.69 9.71
C THR A 27 14.61 -9.10 10.31
N VAL A 28 15.70 -9.63 10.86
CA VAL A 28 15.71 -10.93 11.56
C VAL A 28 14.72 -10.90 12.73
N GLN A 29 14.78 -9.86 13.57
CA GLN A 29 13.88 -9.71 14.71
C GLN A 29 12.42 -9.62 14.28
N ARG A 30 12.08 -8.76 13.31
CA ARG A 30 10.70 -8.61 12.81
C ARG A 30 10.12 -9.91 12.24
N ILE A 31 10.96 -10.76 11.64
CA ILE A 31 10.51 -12.05 11.11
C ILE A 31 10.27 -13.06 12.24
N ARG A 32 11.14 -13.11 13.25
CA ARG A 32 10.92 -13.92 14.46
C ARG A 32 9.66 -13.47 15.22
N ASP A 33 9.45 -12.16 15.33
CA ASP A 33 8.26 -11.60 15.99
C ASP A 33 6.98 -11.93 15.22
N ARG A 34 6.99 -11.83 13.88
CA ARG A 34 5.85 -12.27 13.06
C ARG A 34 5.53 -13.74 13.27
N TYR A 35 6.55 -14.59 13.30
CA TYR A 35 6.36 -16.03 13.57
C TYR A 35 5.75 -16.27 14.95
N ARG A 36 6.27 -15.60 15.99
CA ARG A 36 5.70 -15.70 17.34
C ARG A 36 4.25 -15.23 17.41
N LYS A 37 3.86 -14.22 16.65
CA LYS A 37 2.51 -13.62 16.68
C LYS A 37 1.47 -14.39 15.88
N GLY A 38 1.84 -15.00 14.75
CA GLY A 38 0.87 -15.58 13.81
C GLY A 38 1.34 -16.86 13.13
N GLY A 39 2.39 -17.50 13.64
CA GLY A 39 2.91 -18.76 13.10
C GLY A 39 3.58 -18.61 11.74
N LEU A 40 3.72 -19.74 11.05
CA LEU A 40 4.49 -19.85 9.81
C LEU A 40 3.87 -19.04 8.67
N GLU A 41 2.57 -19.20 8.43
CA GLU A 41 1.85 -18.49 7.36
C GLU A 41 2.01 -16.97 7.46
N HIS A 42 1.81 -16.42 8.65
CA HIS A 42 1.97 -14.99 8.89
C HIS A 42 3.41 -14.49 8.74
N ALA A 43 4.40 -15.32 9.07
CA ALA A 43 5.81 -14.95 8.97
C ALA A 43 6.35 -15.03 7.55
N LEU A 44 5.85 -15.97 6.74
CA LEU A 44 6.31 -16.20 5.37
C LEU A 44 5.63 -15.25 4.40
N HIS A 45 4.33 -15.03 4.54
CA HIS A 45 3.54 -14.27 3.58
C HIS A 45 3.36 -12.81 3.99
N GLU A 46 2.92 -12.00 3.04
CA GLU A 46 2.50 -10.62 3.33
C GLU A 46 1.01 -10.60 3.60
N ASN A 47 0.58 -9.69 4.47
CA ASN A 47 -0.84 -9.46 4.63
C ASN A 47 -1.42 -8.92 3.31
N PRO A 48 -2.68 -9.24 3.00
CA PRO A 48 -3.39 -8.63 1.88
C PRO A 48 -3.26 -7.10 1.91
N ARG A 49 -3.05 -6.49 0.76
CA ARG A 49 -3.06 -5.03 0.57
C ARG A 49 -4.35 -4.66 -0.18
N PRO A 50 -5.48 -4.46 0.52
CA PRO A 50 -6.78 -4.20 -0.12
C PRO A 50 -6.86 -2.86 -0.89
N GLY A 51 -5.81 -2.04 -0.84
CA GLY A 51 -5.80 -0.70 -1.43
C GLY A 51 -6.66 0.28 -0.63
N ALA A 52 -6.69 1.54 -1.10
CA ALA A 52 -7.61 2.53 -0.55
C ALA A 52 -9.05 2.21 -1.03
N PRO A 53 -10.06 2.41 -0.17
CA PRO A 53 -11.45 2.25 -0.59
C PRO A 53 -11.79 3.23 -1.71
N ARG A 54 -12.66 2.81 -2.64
CA ARG A 54 -13.18 3.69 -3.69
C ARG A 54 -13.94 4.85 -3.06
N ARG A 55 -13.66 6.08 -3.50
CA ARG A 55 -14.30 7.31 -2.99
C ARG A 55 -15.38 7.87 -3.90
N LEU A 56 -15.42 7.43 -5.15
CA LEU A 56 -16.43 7.82 -6.13
C LEU A 56 -17.37 6.65 -6.38
N THR A 57 -18.65 6.96 -6.60
CA THR A 57 -19.62 6.01 -7.15
C THR A 57 -19.37 5.85 -8.64
N GLU A 58 -19.94 4.81 -9.28
CA GLU A 58 -19.85 4.63 -10.73
C GLU A 58 -20.37 5.86 -11.50
N SER A 59 -21.45 6.48 -11.01
CA SER A 59 -21.96 7.74 -11.59
C SER A 59 -20.98 8.90 -11.40
N GLY A 60 -20.30 8.97 -10.26
CA GLY A 60 -19.25 9.98 -10.02
C GLY A 60 -18.04 9.78 -10.93
N GLU A 61 -17.64 8.53 -11.18
CA GLU A 61 -16.56 8.19 -12.13
C GLU A 61 -16.93 8.55 -13.57
N ALA A 62 -18.14 8.19 -14.02
CA ALA A 62 -18.61 8.56 -15.36
C ALA A 62 -18.67 10.08 -15.55
N HIS A 63 -19.13 10.82 -14.53
CA HIS A 63 -19.17 12.28 -14.54
C HIS A 63 -17.77 12.89 -14.55
N LEU A 64 -16.82 12.33 -13.78
CA LEU A 64 -15.42 12.75 -13.80
C LEU A 64 -14.81 12.61 -15.20
N ILE A 65 -15.03 11.47 -15.86
CA ILE A 65 -14.55 11.23 -17.24
C ILE A 65 -15.16 12.25 -18.20
N ALA A 66 -16.48 12.48 -18.11
CA ALA A 66 -17.17 13.46 -18.93
C ALA A 66 -16.57 14.87 -18.76
N ILE A 67 -16.33 15.32 -17.52
CA ILE A 67 -15.71 16.63 -17.25
C ILE A 67 -14.30 16.70 -17.83
N ALA A 68 -13.48 15.67 -17.58
CA ALA A 68 -12.08 15.65 -18.01
C ALA A 68 -11.93 15.75 -19.54
N CYS A 69 -12.95 15.35 -20.30
CA CYS A 69 -13.01 15.47 -21.76
C CYS A 69 -13.48 16.85 -22.26
N THR A 70 -13.81 17.79 -21.38
CA THR A 70 -14.21 19.17 -21.75
C THR A 70 -13.06 20.15 -21.55
N ASN A 71 -13.23 21.39 -22.00
CA ASN A 71 -12.26 22.44 -21.74
C ASN A 71 -12.25 22.78 -20.24
N PRO A 72 -11.05 23.00 -19.65
CA PRO A 72 -10.93 23.45 -18.28
C PRO A 72 -11.53 24.87 -18.11
N PRO A 73 -11.79 25.30 -16.86
CA PRO A 73 -12.23 26.65 -16.58
C PRO A 73 -11.24 27.70 -17.10
N GLU A 74 -11.74 28.91 -17.36
CA GLU A 74 -10.92 30.03 -17.81
C GLU A 74 -9.71 30.27 -16.88
N GLY A 75 -8.57 30.57 -17.48
CA GLY A 75 -7.30 30.75 -16.75
C GLY A 75 -6.50 29.47 -16.53
N TYR A 76 -7.00 28.31 -16.97
CA TYR A 76 -6.28 27.03 -16.89
C TYR A 76 -6.06 26.41 -18.26
N GLY A 77 -4.86 25.86 -18.50
CA GLY A 77 -4.53 25.17 -19.75
C GLY A 77 -5.00 23.71 -19.81
N HIS A 78 -5.29 23.08 -18.67
CA HIS A 78 -5.80 21.71 -18.58
C HIS A 78 -6.51 21.47 -17.25
N TRP A 79 -7.29 20.40 -17.16
CA TRP A 79 -7.83 19.91 -15.90
C TRP A 79 -6.70 19.43 -14.98
N THR A 80 -6.68 19.92 -13.73
CA THR A 80 -5.84 19.38 -12.66
C THR A 80 -6.69 18.54 -11.71
N MET A 81 -6.05 17.69 -10.90
CA MET A 81 -6.76 16.89 -9.90
C MET A 81 -7.56 17.75 -8.92
N ASP A 82 -7.03 18.90 -8.52
CA ASP A 82 -7.74 19.83 -7.62
C ASP A 82 -8.93 20.52 -8.28
N LEU A 83 -8.82 20.88 -9.57
CA LEU A 83 -9.94 21.44 -10.33
C LEU A 83 -11.05 20.42 -10.54
N LEU A 84 -10.69 19.19 -10.94
CA LEU A 84 -11.65 18.09 -11.09
C LEU A 84 -12.34 17.80 -9.76
N LYS A 85 -11.60 17.75 -8.65
CA LYS A 85 -12.18 17.58 -7.32
C LYS A 85 -13.15 18.71 -6.96
N LYS A 86 -12.76 19.97 -7.14
CA LYS A 86 -13.63 21.12 -6.86
C LYS A 86 -14.90 21.09 -7.70
N GLN A 87 -14.76 20.76 -8.99
CA GLN A 87 -15.90 20.66 -9.90
C GLN A 87 -16.83 19.51 -9.51
N LEU A 88 -16.30 18.32 -9.18
CA LEU A 88 -17.10 17.20 -8.71
C LEU A 88 -17.87 17.48 -7.41
N VAL A 89 -17.27 18.20 -6.46
CA VAL A 89 -17.94 18.62 -5.23
C VAL A 89 -19.04 19.63 -5.54
N LYS A 90 -18.77 20.61 -6.41
CA LYS A 90 -19.77 21.59 -6.88
C LYS A 90 -20.96 20.90 -7.56
N ASP A 91 -20.71 19.83 -8.31
CA ASP A 91 -21.74 19.06 -9.02
C ASP A 91 -22.45 18.02 -8.14
N GLY A 92 -22.07 17.90 -6.85
CA GLY A 92 -22.64 16.92 -5.92
C GLY A 92 -22.29 15.47 -6.26
N LYS A 93 -21.20 15.24 -7.02
CA LYS A 93 -20.75 13.92 -7.51
C LYS A 93 -19.57 13.35 -6.74
N ALA A 94 -19.04 14.08 -5.76
CA ALA A 94 -18.02 13.62 -4.82
C ALA A 94 -18.29 14.16 -3.41
N PRO A 95 -17.86 13.42 -2.36
CA PRO A 95 -17.87 13.93 -0.98
C PRO A 95 -16.83 15.02 -0.73
#